data_AF-A0A1N7LCM9-F1
#
_entry.id   AF-A0A1N7LCM9-F1
#
_cell.length_a   1.000
_cell.length_b   1.000
_cell.length_c   1.000
_cell.angle_alpha   90.00
_cell.angle_beta   90.00
_cell.angle_gamma   90.00
#
_symmetry.space_group_name_H-M   'P 1'
#
loop_
_entity.id
_entity.type
_entity.pdbx_description
1 polymer ?
#
loop_
_entity_poly.entity_id
_entity_poly.type
_entity_poly.pdbx_seq_one_letter_code
_entity_poly.pdbx_strand_id
1 'polypeptide(L)'
;MGLFLSLKYISELAPGRYEFRRRIPESAKAVLGQAEFKRVFSAASPSAIAREHARIMGEFNRLVASAKTGGVAGAKTPREAAEAHLRRAAELLSGVSGARDDDERREILADALIESGADAGLYRAVVLPDAPLPGHTLEDARKLYVKEKLNGGEGVDEQKAAARVERVFARVRKALGKRAETCTLEDLKREDARKVRDHMLASPKQGGGTLSAASVRRELNILSAIVSYGIKEFDLRGKVSNPFEGLEIRKSQGAAPESEADKRDPLPASVVAAMHGRLTDEPDLIWRLLVGTGCRLAEVVGLRVEDIVLADDLPFVRVAWHEERRLKTSASIRVVPLVGDALEAATDAVRLPRKVRWSLSVMRAHAAWMPPHRTS
;
A
#
# COMPACT_ATOMS: atom_id res chain seq x y z
N MET A 1 -28.15 -38.65 -28.41
CA MET A 1 -27.59 -37.28 -28.47
C MET A 1 -26.71 -37.06 -27.26
N GLY A 2 -25.39 -37.15 -27.39
CA GLY A 2 -24.46 -36.99 -26.27
C GLY A 2 -24.21 -35.52 -25.95
N LEU A 3 -24.50 -35.10 -24.72
CA LEU A 3 -24.17 -33.78 -24.19
C LEU A 3 -22.64 -33.61 -24.15
N PHE A 4 -22.07 -32.87 -25.11
CA PHE A 4 -20.70 -32.40 -25.02
C PHE A 4 -20.66 -31.20 -24.07
N LEU A 5 -20.26 -31.44 -22.81
CA LEU A 5 -19.89 -30.37 -21.87
C LEU A 5 -18.59 -29.72 -22.35
N SER A 6 -18.69 -28.59 -23.05
CA SER A 6 -17.53 -27.75 -23.38
C SER A 6 -17.07 -27.01 -22.12
N LEU A 7 -16.17 -27.62 -21.36
CA LEU A 7 -15.57 -27.03 -20.17
C LEU A 7 -14.45 -26.07 -20.57
N LYS A 8 -14.60 -24.79 -20.21
CA LYS A 8 -13.62 -23.74 -20.54
C LYS A 8 -12.26 -24.05 -19.94
N TYR A 9 -11.21 -23.77 -20.72
CA TYR A 9 -9.80 -23.86 -20.33
C TYR A 9 -9.23 -25.28 -20.17
N ILE A 10 -9.94 -26.31 -20.67
CA ILE A 10 -9.45 -27.70 -20.70
C ILE A 10 -9.08 -28.09 -22.14
N SER A 11 -7.94 -28.74 -22.31
CA SER A 11 -7.51 -29.40 -23.55
C SER A 11 -7.20 -30.87 -23.27
N GLU A 12 -7.58 -31.78 -24.15
CA GLU A 12 -7.19 -33.19 -24.06
C GLU A 12 -5.80 -33.39 -24.67
N LEU A 13 -4.88 -34.00 -23.93
CA LEU A 13 -3.51 -34.25 -24.37
C LEU A 13 -3.33 -35.67 -24.91
N ALA A 14 -4.02 -36.63 -24.31
CA ALA A 14 -4.07 -38.03 -24.69
C ALA A 14 -5.37 -38.63 -24.12
N PRO A 15 -5.84 -39.80 -24.59
CA PRO A 15 -7.07 -40.41 -24.10
C PRO A 15 -7.08 -40.52 -22.56
N GLY A 16 -8.02 -39.83 -21.91
CA GLY A 16 -8.16 -39.81 -20.45
C GLY A 16 -7.18 -38.90 -19.69
N ARG A 17 -6.38 -38.09 -20.40
CA ARG A 17 -5.41 -37.14 -19.83
C ARG A 17 -5.67 -35.71 -20.35
N TYR A 18 -5.92 -34.79 -19.43
CA TYR A 18 -6.38 -33.44 -19.71
C TYR A 18 -5.42 -32.39 -19.12
N GLU A 19 -5.33 -31.24 -19.78
CA GLU A 19 -4.62 -30.04 -19.31
C GLU A 19 -5.63 -28.92 -19.05
N PHE A 20 -5.57 -28.32 -17.87
CA PHE A 20 -6.18 -27.03 -17.58
C PHE A 20 -5.14 -25.92 -17.77
N ARG A 21 -5.42 -24.94 -18.63
CA ARG A 21 -4.54 -23.80 -18.89
C ARG A 21 -5.30 -22.48 -18.93
N ARG A 22 -4.95 -21.55 -18.03
CA ARG A 22 -5.55 -20.21 -17.97
C ARG A 22 -4.51 -19.12 -17.71
N ARG A 23 -4.61 -18.01 -18.44
CA ARG A 23 -3.74 -16.83 -18.23
C ARG A 23 -4.05 -16.16 -16.89
N ILE A 24 -3.00 -15.82 -16.14
CA ILE A 24 -3.10 -15.05 -14.89
C ILE A 24 -3.34 -13.57 -15.26
N PRO A 25 -4.32 -12.87 -14.64
CA PRO A 25 -4.53 -11.44 -14.88
C PRO A 25 -3.27 -10.60 -14.60
N GLU A 26 -3.01 -9.55 -15.38
CA GLU A 26 -1.80 -8.72 -15.25
C GLU A 26 -1.63 -8.15 -13.82
N SER A 27 -2.73 -7.81 -13.14
CA SER A 27 -2.72 -7.37 -11.74
C SER A 27 -2.17 -8.41 -10.75
N ALA A 28 -2.36 -9.70 -11.04
CA ALA A 28 -1.88 -10.81 -10.21
C ALA A 28 -0.49 -11.31 -10.65
N LYS A 29 -0.15 -11.13 -11.93
CA LYS A 29 1.14 -11.51 -12.52
C LYS A 29 2.33 -10.75 -11.89
N ALA A 30 2.13 -9.46 -11.57
CA ALA A 30 3.15 -8.65 -10.89
C ALA A 30 3.51 -9.16 -9.48
N VAL A 31 2.57 -9.86 -8.82
CA VAL A 31 2.74 -10.40 -7.47
C VAL A 31 3.20 -11.85 -7.49
N LEU A 32 2.66 -12.67 -8.40
CA LEU A 32 2.93 -14.11 -8.47
C LEU A 32 4.15 -14.48 -9.31
N GLY A 33 4.66 -13.57 -10.14
CA GLY A 33 5.80 -13.82 -11.03
C GLY A 33 5.56 -14.85 -12.13
N GLN A 34 4.30 -15.28 -12.34
CA GLN A 34 3.90 -16.27 -13.33
C GLN A 34 2.80 -15.71 -14.24
N ALA A 35 2.90 -15.97 -15.54
CA ALA A 35 1.96 -15.47 -16.55
C ALA A 35 0.77 -16.40 -16.80
N GLU A 36 0.91 -17.69 -16.50
CA GLU A 36 -0.10 -18.72 -16.79
C GLU A 36 -0.19 -19.72 -15.63
N PHE A 37 -1.40 -20.22 -15.39
CA PHE A 37 -1.68 -21.29 -14.46
C PHE A 37 -1.99 -22.58 -15.24
N LYS A 38 -1.20 -23.62 -14.99
CA LYS A 38 -1.28 -24.92 -15.69
C LYS A 38 -1.40 -26.07 -14.70
N ARG A 39 -2.31 -27.01 -14.97
CA ARG A 39 -2.46 -28.28 -14.25
C ARG A 39 -2.82 -29.40 -15.21
N VAL A 40 -2.15 -30.53 -15.09
CA VAL A 40 -2.44 -31.74 -15.86
C VAL A 40 -3.11 -32.75 -14.93
N PHE A 41 -4.18 -33.39 -15.38
CA PHE A 41 -4.93 -34.37 -14.60
C PHE A 41 -5.43 -35.50 -15.49
N SER A 42 -5.74 -36.65 -14.90
CA SER A 42 -6.33 -37.79 -15.59
C SER A 42 -7.75 -38.03 -15.10
N ALA A 43 -8.68 -38.35 -16.01
CA ALA A 43 -10.07 -38.60 -15.67
C ALA A 43 -10.68 -39.64 -16.63
N ALA A 44 -11.40 -40.60 -16.07
CA ALA A 44 -11.97 -41.73 -16.83
C ALA A 44 -13.44 -41.53 -17.25
N SER A 45 -14.08 -40.42 -16.87
CA SER A 45 -15.47 -40.14 -17.22
C SER A 45 -15.78 -38.64 -17.31
N PRO A 46 -16.80 -38.23 -18.08
CA PRO A 46 -17.21 -36.82 -18.18
C PRO A 46 -17.49 -36.15 -16.83
N SER A 47 -18.12 -36.87 -15.89
CA SER A 47 -18.39 -36.38 -14.53
C SER A 47 -17.12 -36.23 -13.69
N ALA A 48 -16.10 -37.07 -13.93
CA ALA A 48 -14.79 -36.90 -13.29
C ALA A 48 -14.04 -35.68 -13.83
N ILE A 49 -14.14 -35.40 -15.14
CA ILE A 49 -13.57 -34.19 -15.75
C ILE A 49 -14.22 -32.93 -15.16
N ALA A 50 -15.54 -32.91 -15.00
CA ALA A 50 -16.26 -31.76 -14.42
C ALA A 50 -15.88 -31.49 -12.95
N ARG A 51 -15.71 -32.56 -12.13
CA ARG A 51 -15.26 -32.42 -10.73
C ARG A 51 -13.85 -31.85 -10.64
N GLU A 52 -12.95 -32.38 -11.46
CA GLU A 52 -11.55 -31.97 -11.46
C GLU A 52 -11.38 -30.55 -12.02
N HIS A 53 -12.18 -30.19 -13.02
CA HIS A 53 -12.31 -28.81 -13.49
C HIS A 53 -12.75 -27.85 -12.39
N ALA A 54 -13.82 -28.18 -11.64
CA ALA A 54 -14.30 -27.33 -10.55
C ALA A 54 -13.24 -27.16 -9.44
N ARG A 55 -12.52 -28.24 -9.11
CA ARG A 55 -11.41 -28.22 -8.15
C ARG A 55 -10.29 -27.29 -8.61
N ILE A 56 -9.79 -27.46 -9.83
CA ILE A 56 -8.68 -26.67 -10.41
C ILE A 56 -9.10 -25.21 -10.64
N MET A 57 -10.34 -24.96 -11.05
CA MET A 57 -10.90 -23.59 -11.15
C MET A 57 -10.98 -22.90 -9.79
N GLY A 58 -11.34 -23.64 -8.74
CA GLY A 58 -11.34 -23.15 -7.36
C GLY A 58 -9.94 -22.79 -6.86
N GLU A 59 -8.92 -23.60 -7.18
CA GLU A 59 -7.51 -23.30 -6.92
C GLU A 59 -7.06 -22.04 -7.66
N PHE A 60 -7.38 -21.92 -8.95
CA PHE A 60 -7.06 -20.73 -9.74
C PHE A 60 -7.70 -19.47 -9.15
N ASN A 61 -8.98 -19.53 -8.78
CA ASN A 61 -9.68 -18.39 -8.21
C ASN A 61 -9.07 -17.97 -6.86
N ARG A 62 -8.68 -18.94 -6.01
CA ARG A 62 -7.99 -18.67 -4.74
C ARG A 62 -6.61 -18.03 -4.96
N LEU A 63 -5.85 -18.53 -5.93
CA LEU A 63 -4.52 -17.99 -6.29
C LEU A 63 -4.60 -16.56 -6.85
N VAL A 64 -5.58 -16.28 -7.72
CA VAL A 64 -5.79 -14.94 -8.26
C VAL A 64 -6.34 -14.00 -7.17
N ALA A 65 -7.20 -14.50 -6.28
CA ALA A 65 -7.69 -13.74 -5.14
C ALA A 65 -6.54 -13.36 -4.19
N SER A 66 -5.68 -14.31 -3.80
CA SER A 66 -4.53 -14.04 -2.92
C SER A 66 -3.53 -13.06 -3.51
N ALA A 67 -3.37 -13.08 -4.84
CA ALA A 67 -2.53 -12.11 -5.55
C ALA A 67 -3.17 -10.73 -5.67
N LYS A 68 -4.50 -10.64 -5.88
CA LYS A 68 -5.25 -9.37 -5.85
C LYS A 68 -5.25 -8.73 -4.46
N THR A 69 -5.32 -9.56 -3.41
CA THR A 69 -5.19 -9.10 -2.03
C THR A 69 -3.75 -9.00 -1.54
N GLY A 70 -2.76 -9.12 -2.44
CA GLY A 70 -1.32 -8.98 -2.21
C GLY A 70 -0.86 -7.59 -1.72
N GLY A 71 -1.76 -6.78 -1.16
CA GLY A 71 -1.44 -5.64 -0.32
C GLY A 71 -2.12 -5.62 1.06
N VAL A 72 -3.20 -6.39 1.30
CA VAL A 72 -4.04 -6.20 2.51
C VAL A 72 -4.67 -7.47 3.12
N ALA A 73 -4.82 -8.61 2.41
CA ALA A 73 -5.25 -9.85 3.10
C ALA A 73 -4.05 -10.56 3.75
N GLY A 74 -3.49 -9.93 4.78
CA GLY A 74 -2.73 -10.67 5.79
C GLY A 74 -3.63 -11.72 6.45
N ALA A 75 -3.03 -12.68 7.15
CA ALA A 75 -3.78 -13.60 8.00
C ALA A 75 -4.84 -12.83 8.82
N LYS A 76 -6.03 -13.42 8.99
CA LYS A 76 -7.06 -12.83 9.82
C LYS A 76 -6.50 -12.67 11.23
N THR A 77 -6.69 -11.50 11.83
CA THR A 77 -6.35 -11.31 13.24
C THR A 77 -7.27 -12.19 14.10
N PRO A 78 -6.89 -12.51 15.35
CA PRO A 78 -7.74 -13.29 16.23
C PRO A 78 -9.16 -12.70 16.38
N ARG A 79 -9.28 -11.38 16.42
CA ARG A 79 -10.57 -10.68 16.45
C ARG A 79 -11.34 -10.82 15.15
N GLU A 80 -10.72 -10.57 13.99
CA GLU A 80 -11.39 -10.75 12.68
C GLU A 80 -11.87 -12.19 12.46
N ALA A 81 -11.12 -13.17 12.95
CA ALA A 81 -11.51 -14.58 12.91
C ALA A 81 -12.72 -14.84 13.79
N ALA A 82 -12.72 -14.35 15.04
CA ALA A 82 -13.85 -14.47 15.96
C ALA A 82 -15.12 -13.79 15.41
N GLU A 83 -15.00 -12.58 14.86
CA GLU A 83 -16.13 -11.88 14.22
C GLU A 83 -16.67 -12.64 12.99
N ALA A 84 -15.79 -13.27 12.21
CA ALA A 84 -16.20 -14.11 11.09
C ALA A 84 -16.96 -15.35 11.57
N HIS A 85 -16.54 -15.95 12.69
CA HIS A 85 -17.24 -17.07 13.31
C HIS A 85 -18.61 -16.67 13.85
N LEU A 86 -18.73 -15.52 14.50
CA LEU A 86 -20.03 -14.99 14.95
C LEU A 86 -20.98 -14.73 13.78
N ARG A 87 -20.50 -14.11 12.69
CA ARG A 87 -21.31 -13.92 11.48
C ARG A 87 -21.78 -15.25 10.90
N ARG A 88 -20.90 -16.25 10.85
CA ARG A 88 -21.24 -17.58 10.34
C ARG A 88 -22.20 -18.33 11.26
N ALA A 89 -22.03 -18.21 12.57
CA ALA A 89 -22.94 -18.78 13.56
C ALA A 89 -24.35 -18.19 13.41
N ALA A 90 -24.48 -16.87 13.29
CA ALA A 90 -25.77 -16.20 13.08
C ALA A 90 -26.46 -16.65 11.78
N GLU A 91 -25.70 -16.79 10.69
CA GLU A 91 -26.20 -17.31 9.42
C GLU A 91 -26.73 -18.74 9.56
N LEU A 92 -25.97 -19.63 10.22
CA LEU A 92 -26.39 -21.01 10.45
C LEU A 92 -27.62 -21.10 11.35
N LEU A 93 -27.68 -20.30 12.42
CA LEU A 93 -28.82 -20.25 13.34
C LEU A 93 -30.11 -19.83 12.62
N SER A 94 -30.03 -18.92 11.65
CA SER A 94 -31.19 -18.51 10.83
C SER A 94 -31.77 -19.65 9.99
N GLY A 95 -30.97 -20.68 9.71
CA GLY A 95 -31.40 -21.89 9.01
C GLY A 95 -31.99 -22.98 9.90
N VAL A 96 -31.90 -22.84 11.24
CA VAL A 96 -32.45 -23.81 12.19
C VAL A 96 -33.95 -23.56 12.35
N SER A 97 -34.76 -24.55 11.98
CA SER A 97 -36.22 -24.51 12.08
C SER A 97 -36.72 -25.56 13.08
N GLY A 98 -37.92 -25.34 13.63
CA GLY A 98 -38.56 -26.30 14.56
C GLY A 98 -38.16 -26.18 16.04
N ALA A 99 -37.25 -25.27 16.39
CA ALA A 99 -36.88 -24.97 17.78
C ALA A 99 -37.88 -24.00 18.45
N ARG A 100 -38.07 -24.16 19.77
CA ARG A 100 -38.97 -23.36 20.63
C ARG A 100 -38.42 -21.96 20.91
N ASP A 101 -37.10 -21.85 21.05
CA ASP A 101 -36.39 -20.60 21.35
C ASP A 101 -34.96 -20.61 20.77
N ASP A 102 -34.24 -19.51 20.97
CA ASP A 102 -32.87 -19.34 20.47
C ASP A 102 -31.83 -20.17 21.24
N ASP A 103 -32.12 -20.61 22.47
CA ASP A 103 -31.25 -21.51 23.23
C ASP A 103 -31.29 -22.92 22.60
N GLU A 104 -32.49 -23.42 22.30
CA GLU A 104 -32.69 -24.71 21.64
C GLU A 104 -32.14 -24.71 20.20
N ARG A 105 -32.24 -23.58 19.46
CA ARG A 105 -31.56 -23.44 18.16
C ARG A 105 -30.04 -23.60 18.28
N ARG A 106 -29.47 -23.02 19.33
CA ARG A 106 -28.02 -23.07 19.60
C ARG A 106 -27.59 -24.48 20.00
N GLU A 107 -28.37 -25.17 20.82
CA GLU A 107 -28.10 -26.57 21.21
C GLU A 107 -28.09 -27.50 19.98
N ILE A 108 -29.14 -27.46 19.16
CA ILE A 108 -29.25 -28.25 17.92
C ILE A 108 -28.06 -27.97 16.98
N LEU A 109 -27.72 -26.69 16.81
CA LEU A 109 -26.59 -26.32 15.94
C LEU A 109 -25.25 -26.75 16.54
N ALA A 110 -25.06 -26.63 17.86
CA ALA A 110 -23.84 -27.03 18.55
C ALA A 110 -23.57 -28.53 18.38
N ASP A 111 -24.60 -29.37 18.54
CA ASP A 111 -24.51 -30.81 18.33
C ASP A 111 -24.14 -31.15 16.89
N ALA A 112 -24.79 -30.52 15.91
CA ALA A 112 -24.47 -30.70 14.50
C ALA A 112 -23.03 -30.27 14.15
N LEU A 113 -22.51 -29.24 14.81
CA LEU A 113 -21.13 -28.79 14.64
C LEU A 113 -20.11 -29.78 15.24
N ILE A 114 -20.44 -30.42 16.36
CA ILE A 114 -19.61 -31.49 16.95
C ILE A 114 -19.57 -32.70 16.01
N GLU A 115 -20.72 -33.17 15.54
CA GLU A 115 -20.82 -34.34 14.66
C GLU A 115 -20.08 -34.13 13.33
N SER A 116 -20.14 -32.91 12.78
CA SER A 116 -19.45 -32.56 11.54
C SER A 116 -17.95 -32.27 11.72
N GLY A 117 -17.44 -32.24 12.96
CA GLY A 117 -16.05 -31.89 13.24
C GLY A 117 -15.69 -30.46 12.85
N ALA A 118 -16.62 -29.52 13.07
CA ALA A 118 -16.45 -28.13 12.68
C ALA A 118 -15.36 -27.41 13.50
N ASP A 119 -14.95 -26.24 13.01
CA ASP A 119 -13.94 -25.40 13.68
C ASP A 119 -14.35 -25.04 15.12
N ALA A 120 -13.42 -25.18 16.06
CA ALA A 120 -13.67 -24.94 17.48
C ALA A 120 -14.09 -23.49 17.80
N GLY A 121 -13.62 -22.52 17.00
CA GLY A 121 -14.03 -21.13 17.12
C GLY A 121 -15.45 -20.89 16.63
N LEU A 122 -15.91 -21.61 15.60
CA LEU A 122 -17.30 -21.59 15.16
C LEU A 122 -18.23 -22.22 16.19
N TYR A 123 -17.85 -23.37 16.75
CA TYR A 123 -18.57 -23.98 17.87
C TYR A 123 -18.72 -23.02 19.05
N ARG A 124 -17.61 -22.39 19.47
CA ARG A 124 -17.62 -21.41 20.55
C ARG A 124 -18.54 -20.23 20.24
N ALA A 125 -18.58 -19.74 19.00
CA ALA A 125 -19.44 -18.64 18.59
C ALA A 125 -20.93 -18.97 18.64
N VAL A 126 -21.31 -20.25 18.49
CA VAL A 126 -22.70 -20.72 18.65
C VAL A 126 -23.06 -20.85 20.12
N VAL A 127 -22.19 -21.46 20.93
CA VAL A 127 -22.48 -21.74 22.35
C VAL A 127 -22.41 -20.47 23.20
N LEU A 128 -21.46 -19.58 22.92
CA LEU A 128 -21.20 -18.36 23.68
C LEU A 128 -21.17 -17.13 22.77
N PRO A 129 -22.32 -16.71 22.19
CA PRO A 129 -22.37 -15.59 21.26
C PRO A 129 -21.97 -14.25 21.90
N ASP A 130 -22.25 -14.09 23.20
CA ASP A 130 -21.95 -12.87 23.96
C ASP A 130 -20.55 -12.88 24.61
N ALA A 131 -19.72 -13.88 24.33
CA ALA A 131 -18.36 -13.90 24.84
C ALA A 131 -17.57 -12.69 24.33
N PRO A 132 -16.74 -12.05 25.19
CA PRO A 132 -15.96 -10.91 24.78
C PRO A 132 -15.02 -11.28 23.63
N LEU A 133 -15.04 -10.47 22.58
CA LEU A 133 -14.14 -10.62 21.45
C LEU A 133 -12.68 -10.46 21.89
N PRO A 134 -11.72 -11.16 21.24
CA PRO A 134 -10.30 -10.96 21.48
C PRO A 134 -9.90 -9.48 21.40
N GLY A 135 -8.93 -9.05 22.19
CA GLY A 135 -8.42 -7.68 22.15
C GLY A 135 -7.87 -7.29 20.78
N HIS A 136 -7.90 -6.00 20.45
CA HIS A 136 -7.32 -5.49 19.21
C HIS A 136 -5.81 -5.66 19.21
N THR A 137 -5.26 -6.18 18.12
CA THR A 137 -3.82 -6.40 17.93
C THR A 137 -3.13 -5.23 17.23
N LEU A 138 -1.81 -5.27 17.19
CA LEU A 138 -1.02 -4.31 16.41
C LEU A 138 -1.35 -4.39 14.90
N GLU A 139 -1.70 -5.57 14.39
CA GLU A 139 -2.11 -5.76 13.00
C GLU A 139 -3.49 -5.18 12.72
N ASP A 140 -4.43 -5.23 13.69
CA ASP A 140 -5.73 -4.55 13.58
C ASP A 140 -5.53 -3.02 13.45
N ALA A 141 -4.65 -2.45 14.28
CA ALA A 141 -4.31 -1.02 14.20
C ALA A 141 -3.68 -0.66 12.84
N ARG A 142 -2.81 -1.52 12.29
CA ARG A 142 -2.24 -1.33 10.94
C ARG A 142 -3.32 -1.31 9.88
N LYS A 143 -4.19 -2.32 9.86
CA LYS A 143 -5.25 -2.45 8.85
C LYS A 143 -6.18 -1.25 8.89
N LEU A 144 -6.60 -0.84 10.09
CA LEU A 144 -7.42 0.35 10.29
C LEU A 144 -6.72 1.62 9.78
N TYR A 145 -5.45 1.81 10.14
CA TYR A 145 -4.69 2.99 9.70
C TYR A 145 -4.54 3.04 8.17
N VAL A 146 -4.22 1.92 7.52
CA VAL A 146 -4.12 1.87 6.05
C VAL A 146 -5.46 2.16 5.41
N LYS A 147 -6.55 1.58 5.94
CA LYS A 147 -7.90 1.80 5.44
C LYS A 147 -8.30 3.28 5.51
N GLU A 148 -8.16 3.90 6.68
CA GLU A 148 -8.75 5.22 6.94
C GLU A 148 -7.80 6.39 6.70
N LYS A 149 -6.50 6.25 7.00
CA LYS A 149 -5.51 7.34 6.81
C LYS A 149 -4.84 7.31 5.45
N LEU A 150 -4.80 6.15 4.79
CA LEU A 150 -4.18 5.99 3.49
C LEU A 150 -5.20 5.63 2.40
N ASN A 151 -6.49 5.86 2.64
CA ASN A 151 -7.57 5.57 1.69
C ASN A 151 -7.50 4.13 1.12
N GLY A 152 -7.19 3.15 1.96
CA GLY A 152 -6.99 1.76 1.54
C GLY A 152 -5.78 1.50 0.63
N GLY A 153 -4.91 2.49 0.42
CA GLY A 153 -3.86 2.46 -0.59
C GLY A 153 -4.34 2.83 -1.99
N GLU A 154 -5.49 3.50 -2.12
CA GLU A 154 -5.99 4.00 -3.39
C GLU A 154 -5.37 5.36 -3.72
N GLY A 155 -4.36 5.33 -4.60
CA GLY A 155 -3.60 6.50 -5.04
C GLY A 155 -2.09 6.23 -5.04
N VAL A 156 -1.34 6.88 -5.92
CA VAL A 156 0.10 6.58 -6.10
C VAL A 156 0.91 6.91 -4.84
N ASP A 157 0.55 7.98 -4.12
CA ASP A 157 1.25 8.39 -2.90
C ASP A 157 0.82 7.54 -1.71
N GLU A 158 -0.46 7.19 -1.64
CA GLU A 158 -1.06 6.30 -0.67
C GLU A 158 -0.48 4.88 -0.78
N GLN A 159 -0.25 4.37 -1.99
CA GLN A 159 0.45 3.11 -2.23
C GLN A 159 1.89 3.15 -1.71
N LYS A 160 2.63 4.23 -1.98
CA LYS A 160 4.00 4.40 -1.45
C LYS A 160 4.00 4.48 0.07
N ALA A 161 3.01 5.13 0.67
CA ALA A 161 2.84 5.21 2.11
C ALA A 161 2.50 3.84 2.71
N ALA A 162 1.55 3.10 2.13
CA ALA A 162 1.18 1.75 2.55
C ALA A 162 2.37 0.78 2.44
N ALA A 163 3.13 0.84 1.35
CA ALA A 163 4.36 0.06 1.20
C ALA A 163 5.44 0.43 2.23
N ARG A 164 5.46 1.67 2.72
CA ARG A 164 6.35 2.08 3.83
C ARG A 164 5.86 1.50 5.14
N VAL A 165 4.57 1.57 5.44
CA VAL A 165 3.97 0.94 6.63
C VAL A 165 4.27 -0.55 6.65
N GLU A 166 4.10 -1.23 5.51
CA GLU A 166 4.36 -2.66 5.40
C GLU A 166 5.81 -3.03 5.68
N ARG A 167 6.77 -2.27 5.14
CA ARG A 167 8.20 -2.49 5.44
C ARG A 167 8.51 -2.33 6.92
N VAL A 168 7.90 -1.35 7.58
CA VAL A 168 8.07 -1.13 9.02
C VAL A 168 7.50 -2.31 9.81
N PHE A 169 6.30 -2.77 9.46
CA PHE A 169 5.67 -3.94 10.10
C PHE A 169 6.40 -5.25 9.84
N ALA A 170 7.02 -5.41 8.68
CA ALA A 170 7.90 -6.56 8.42
C ALA A 170 9.08 -6.60 9.40
N ARG A 171 9.64 -5.45 9.79
CA ARG A 171 10.67 -5.38 10.84
C ARG A 171 10.10 -5.67 12.23
N VAL A 172 8.90 -5.19 12.53
CA VAL A 172 8.22 -5.52 13.80
C VAL A 172 8.01 -7.03 13.94
N ARG A 173 7.50 -7.68 12.89
CA ARG A 173 7.33 -9.15 12.88
C ARG A 173 8.64 -9.89 13.08
N LYS A 174 9.74 -9.41 12.48
CA LYS A 174 11.07 -9.97 12.71
C LYS A 174 11.59 -9.75 14.14
N ALA A 175 11.29 -8.60 14.74
CA ALA A 175 11.75 -8.24 16.08
C ALA A 175 10.99 -8.96 17.19
N LEU A 176 9.67 -9.13 17.04
CA LEU A 176 8.79 -9.72 18.07
C LEU A 176 8.42 -11.18 17.79
N GLY A 177 8.69 -11.69 16.59
CA GLY A 177 8.36 -13.06 16.20
C GLY A 177 6.86 -13.34 16.29
N LYS A 178 6.48 -14.51 16.82
CA LYS A 178 5.08 -14.93 17.01
C LYS A 178 4.25 -13.94 17.82
N ARG A 179 4.88 -13.20 18.75
CA ARG A 179 4.20 -12.19 19.57
C ARG A 179 3.68 -11.04 18.72
N ALA A 180 4.26 -10.75 17.54
CA ALA A 180 3.73 -9.72 16.65
C ALA A 180 2.31 -10.04 16.13
N GLU A 181 1.97 -11.33 16.05
CA GLU A 181 0.70 -11.81 15.48
C GLU A 181 -0.40 -11.89 16.54
N THR A 182 -0.04 -12.14 17.79
CA THR A 182 -1.00 -12.39 18.89
C THR A 182 -1.06 -11.30 19.94
N CYS A 183 -0.09 -10.38 19.99
CA CYS A 183 -0.04 -9.34 21.01
C CYS A 183 -1.14 -8.29 20.78
N THR A 184 -2.00 -8.16 21.78
CA THR A 184 -2.99 -7.09 21.83
C THR A 184 -2.31 -5.75 22.09
N LEU A 185 -2.99 -4.65 21.77
CA LEU A 185 -2.52 -3.31 22.12
C LEU A 185 -2.41 -3.14 23.65
N GLU A 186 -3.26 -3.81 24.41
CA GLU A 186 -3.25 -3.82 25.89
C GLU A 186 -2.00 -4.53 26.45
N ASP A 187 -1.57 -5.62 25.81
CA ASP A 187 -0.39 -6.39 26.21
C ASP A 187 0.93 -5.83 25.69
N LEU A 188 0.88 -4.79 24.85
CA LEU A 188 2.04 -4.23 24.19
C LEU A 188 2.82 -3.33 25.17
N LYS A 189 4.03 -3.76 25.54
CA LYS A 189 4.83 -3.09 26.57
C LYS A 189 5.97 -2.26 25.99
N ARG A 190 6.50 -1.33 26.80
CA ARG A 190 7.69 -0.53 26.47
C ARG A 190 8.90 -1.40 26.12
N GLU A 191 9.00 -2.58 26.72
CA GLU A 191 10.04 -3.57 26.40
C GLU A 191 9.94 -4.08 24.96
N ASP A 192 8.72 -4.33 24.47
CA ASP A 192 8.49 -4.75 23.08
C ASP A 192 8.93 -3.64 22.11
N ALA A 193 8.60 -2.38 22.42
CA ALA A 193 9.03 -1.24 21.63
C ALA A 193 10.56 -1.09 21.60
N ARG A 194 11.26 -1.37 22.71
CA ARG A 194 12.72 -1.40 22.77
C ARG A 194 13.30 -2.52 21.90
N LYS A 195 12.74 -3.73 21.94
CA LYS A 195 13.14 -4.84 21.06
C LYS A 195 13.01 -4.47 19.59
N VAL A 196 11.91 -3.84 19.20
CA VAL A 196 11.70 -3.33 17.83
C VAL A 196 12.76 -2.29 17.45
N ARG A 197 13.01 -1.30 18.30
CA ARG A 197 14.06 -0.28 18.07
C ARG A 197 15.43 -0.91 17.89
N ASP A 198 15.81 -1.82 18.79
CA ASP A 198 17.14 -2.43 18.80
C ASP A 198 17.32 -3.32 17.55
N HIS A 199 16.27 -4.04 17.13
CA HIS A 199 16.25 -4.76 15.86
C HIS A 199 16.35 -3.83 14.63
N MET A 200 15.69 -2.67 14.65
CA MET A 200 15.81 -1.68 13.59
C MET A 200 17.24 -1.10 13.51
N LEU A 201 17.86 -0.80 14.64
CA LEU A 201 19.26 -0.33 14.69
C LEU A 201 20.26 -1.40 14.22
N ALA A 202 19.99 -2.68 14.45
CA ALA A 202 20.80 -3.78 13.95
C ALA A 202 20.49 -4.17 12.50
N SER A 203 19.39 -3.66 11.93
CA SER A 203 18.96 -4.04 10.59
C SER A 203 19.91 -3.52 9.51
N PRO A 204 20.28 -4.35 8.52
CA PRO A 204 21.15 -3.91 7.44
C PRO A 204 20.45 -2.87 6.54
N LYS A 205 21.26 -1.93 6.05
CA LYS A 205 20.85 -0.95 5.03
C LYS A 205 21.32 -1.41 3.65
N GLN A 206 20.55 -1.06 2.62
CA GLN A 206 21.00 -1.20 1.22
C GLN A 206 22.25 -0.34 0.99
N GLY A 207 23.33 -0.96 0.51
CA GLY A 207 24.64 -0.32 0.35
C GLY A 207 25.63 -0.54 1.52
N GLY A 208 25.32 -1.45 2.44
CA GLY A 208 26.20 -1.79 3.57
C GLY A 208 25.91 -0.99 4.84
N GLY A 209 26.36 -1.52 5.98
CA GLY A 209 26.12 -0.95 7.31
C GLY A 209 24.68 -1.15 7.81
N THR A 210 24.36 -0.47 8.92
CA THR A 210 23.05 -0.55 9.59
C THR A 210 22.18 0.67 9.32
N LEU A 211 20.90 0.61 9.69
CA LEU A 211 20.01 1.76 9.61
C LEU A 211 20.50 2.91 10.50
N SER A 212 20.56 4.11 9.92
CA SER A 212 20.90 5.33 10.67
C SER A 212 19.86 5.62 11.77
N ALA A 213 20.29 6.25 12.86
CA ALA A 213 19.39 6.68 13.94
C ALA A 213 18.23 7.57 13.44
N ALA A 214 18.47 8.39 12.41
CA ALA A 214 17.43 9.21 11.78
C ALA A 214 16.39 8.36 11.03
N SER A 215 16.83 7.32 10.31
CA SER A 215 15.94 6.36 9.65
C SER A 215 15.08 5.61 10.67
N VAL A 216 15.70 5.09 11.74
CA VAL A 216 14.98 4.39 12.82
C VAL A 216 13.97 5.31 13.49
N ARG A 217 14.33 6.58 13.75
CA ARG A 217 13.38 7.58 14.30
C ARG A 217 12.17 7.78 13.40
N ARG A 218 12.37 7.85 12.08
CA ARG A 218 11.26 7.99 11.13
C ARG A 218 10.34 6.76 11.14
N GLU A 219 10.90 5.56 11.20
CA GLU A 219 10.11 4.32 11.27
C GLU A 219 9.35 4.19 12.60
N LEU A 220 9.98 4.54 13.73
CA LEU A 220 9.32 4.55 15.04
C LEU A 220 8.20 5.60 15.13
N ASN A 221 8.34 6.76 14.48
CA ASN A 221 7.26 7.75 14.41
C ASN A 221 6.05 7.21 13.63
N ILE A 222 6.26 6.39 12.59
CA ILE A 222 5.17 5.73 11.87
C ILE A 222 4.46 4.73 12.80
N LEU A 223 5.22 3.89 13.53
CA LEU A 223 4.65 2.96 14.50
C LEU A 223 3.87 3.68 15.60
N SER A 224 4.45 4.75 16.15
CA SER A 224 3.80 5.58 17.16
C SER A 224 2.48 6.14 16.63
N ALA A 225 2.46 6.69 15.42
CA ALA A 225 1.24 7.21 14.81
C ALA A 225 0.15 6.13 14.61
N ILE A 226 0.53 4.93 14.15
CA ILE A 226 -0.39 3.81 13.94
C ILE A 226 -0.98 3.32 15.27
N VAL A 227 -0.14 3.13 16.28
CA VAL A 227 -0.58 2.65 17.60
C VAL A 227 -1.44 3.70 18.30
N SER A 228 -1.05 4.97 18.28
CA SER A 228 -1.88 6.06 18.84
C SER A 228 -3.22 6.17 18.12
N TYR A 229 -3.26 5.94 16.81
CA TYR A 229 -4.51 5.88 16.06
C TYR A 229 -5.38 4.70 16.48
N GLY A 230 -4.81 3.50 16.56
CA GLY A 230 -5.53 2.31 17.05
C GLY A 230 -6.07 2.51 18.48
N ILE A 231 -5.26 3.06 19.40
CA ILE A 231 -5.70 3.35 20.78
C ILE A 231 -6.90 4.31 20.80
N LYS A 232 -6.90 5.29 19.88
CA LYS A 232 -8.01 6.25 19.74
C LYS A 232 -9.28 5.58 19.22
N GLU A 233 -9.19 4.90 18.09
CA GLU A 233 -10.37 4.42 17.36
C GLU A 233 -10.94 3.11 17.95
N PHE A 234 -10.17 2.38 18.77
CA PHE A 234 -10.64 1.20 19.50
C PHE A 234 -11.05 1.50 20.95
N ASP A 235 -11.26 2.77 21.32
CA ASP A 235 -11.71 3.19 22.66
C ASP A 235 -10.81 2.69 23.82
N LEU A 236 -9.50 2.63 23.54
CA LEU A 236 -8.46 2.23 24.51
C LEU A 236 -7.76 3.43 25.18
N ARG A 237 -8.14 4.66 24.82
CA ARG A 237 -7.62 5.88 25.46
C ARG A 237 -7.85 5.84 26.97
N GLY A 238 -6.81 6.16 27.72
CA GLY A 238 -6.83 6.11 29.19
C GLY A 238 -6.71 4.70 29.78
N LYS A 239 -6.85 3.65 28.97
CA LYS A 239 -6.65 2.24 29.38
C LYS A 239 -5.28 1.72 28.97
N VAL A 240 -4.79 2.16 27.81
CA VAL A 240 -3.53 1.71 27.21
C VAL A 240 -2.66 2.91 26.87
N SER A 241 -1.36 2.81 27.18
CA SER A 241 -0.34 3.79 26.76
C SER A 241 0.37 3.32 25.49
N ASN A 242 0.75 4.25 24.60
CA ASN A 242 1.53 3.89 23.42
C ASN A 242 3.00 3.61 23.79
N PRO A 243 3.50 2.36 23.66
CA PRO A 243 4.85 2.01 24.06
C PRO A 243 5.93 2.53 23.10
N PHE A 244 5.58 3.04 21.91
CA PHE A 244 6.52 3.66 20.98
C PHE A 244 6.70 5.18 21.19
N GLU A 245 5.85 5.79 22.02
CA GLU A 245 5.84 7.24 22.21
C GLU A 245 7.08 7.72 23.00
N GLY A 246 7.80 8.72 22.49
CA GLY A 246 8.99 9.25 23.15
C GLY A 246 10.11 8.21 23.33
N LEU A 247 10.20 7.19 22.46
CA LEU A 247 11.24 6.18 22.57
C LEU A 247 12.62 6.77 22.20
N GLU A 248 13.52 6.79 23.18
CA GLU A 248 14.86 7.33 22.95
C GLU A 248 15.69 6.44 22.02
N ILE A 249 16.35 7.09 21.07
CA ILE A 249 17.38 6.50 20.22
C ILE A 249 18.65 7.23 20.60
N ARG A 250 19.54 6.54 21.34
CA ARG A 250 20.84 7.11 21.70
C ARG A 250 21.53 7.57 20.42
N LYS A 251 21.86 8.87 20.35
CA LYS A 251 22.81 9.36 19.34
C LYS A 251 24.14 8.68 19.63
N SER A 252 24.92 8.36 18.60
CA SER A 252 26.33 8.01 18.78
C SER A 252 26.97 9.14 19.61
N GLN A 253 27.53 8.81 20.78
CA GLN A 253 28.21 9.79 21.62
C GLN A 253 29.33 10.46 20.80
N GLY A 254 29.38 11.79 20.82
CA GLY A 254 30.46 12.57 20.18
C GLY A 254 30.11 13.26 18.85
N ALA A 255 28.94 13.01 18.26
CA ALA A 255 28.52 13.74 17.05
C ALA A 255 27.78 15.03 17.44
N ALA A 256 28.29 16.18 16.95
CA ALA A 256 27.58 17.45 17.01
C ALA A 256 26.16 17.29 16.41
N PRO A 257 25.18 18.13 16.79
CA PRO A 257 23.88 18.15 16.12
C PRO A 257 24.07 18.61 14.67
N GLU A 258 24.34 17.68 13.76
CA GLU A 258 24.36 17.92 12.32
C GLU A 258 22.92 17.93 11.78
N SER A 259 22.55 19.02 11.15
CA SER A 259 21.38 19.09 10.29
C SER A 259 21.59 18.21 9.03
N GLU A 260 20.52 17.88 8.32
CA GLU A 260 20.65 17.18 7.03
C GLU A 260 21.35 18.05 5.97
N ALA A 261 21.41 19.37 6.17
CA ALA A 261 22.17 20.29 5.34
C ALA A 261 23.68 20.18 5.63
N ASP A 262 24.06 20.02 6.90
CA ASP A 262 25.47 19.89 7.31
C ASP A 262 26.12 18.58 6.81
N LYS A 263 25.31 17.58 6.46
CA LYS A 263 25.78 16.30 5.87
C LYS A 263 25.90 16.32 4.35
N ARG A 264 25.47 17.41 3.71
CA ARG A 264 25.42 17.53 2.26
C ARG A 264 26.31 18.67 1.84
N ASP A 265 27.53 18.34 1.48
CA ASP A 265 28.39 19.30 0.81
C ASP A 265 27.73 19.73 -0.51
N PRO A 266 27.75 21.03 -0.83
CA PRO A 266 27.35 21.50 -2.15
C PRO A 266 28.24 20.83 -3.20
N LEU A 267 27.67 20.57 -4.38
CA LEU A 267 28.46 20.04 -5.48
C LEU A 267 29.58 21.04 -5.81
N PRO A 268 30.84 20.58 -5.96
CA PRO A 268 31.92 21.46 -6.38
C PRO A 268 31.60 22.15 -7.71
N ALA A 269 31.96 23.43 -7.85
CA ALA A 269 31.68 24.19 -9.07
C ALA A 269 32.22 23.51 -10.34
N SER A 270 33.35 22.81 -10.23
CA SER A 270 33.93 22.01 -11.32
C SER A 270 33.03 20.85 -11.76
N VAL A 271 32.34 20.19 -10.81
CA VAL A 271 31.37 19.12 -11.10
C VAL A 271 30.14 19.73 -11.78
N VAL A 272 29.66 20.87 -11.28
CA VAL A 272 28.49 21.55 -11.88
C VAL A 272 28.77 21.94 -13.34
N ALA A 273 29.93 22.52 -13.61
CA ALA A 273 30.36 22.87 -14.97
C ALA A 273 30.57 21.62 -15.85
N ALA A 274 31.20 20.56 -15.33
CA ALA A 274 31.45 19.35 -16.09
C ALA A 274 30.17 18.60 -16.49
N MET A 275 29.09 18.72 -15.69
CA MET A 275 27.80 18.10 -16.00
C MET A 275 27.12 18.73 -17.22
N HIS A 276 27.21 20.06 -17.38
CA HIS A 276 26.67 20.77 -18.56
C HIS A 276 27.29 20.28 -19.88
N GLY A 277 28.56 19.86 -19.87
CA GLY A 277 29.21 19.29 -21.07
C GLY A 277 28.90 17.81 -21.33
N ARG A 278 28.23 17.12 -20.41
CA ARG A 278 27.97 15.67 -20.48
C ARG A 278 26.49 15.32 -20.64
N LEU A 279 25.60 16.18 -20.18
CA LEU A 279 24.17 16.04 -20.38
C LEU A 279 23.81 16.58 -21.76
N THR A 280 22.80 15.98 -22.39
CA THR A 280 22.28 16.43 -23.69
C THR A 280 20.77 16.51 -23.62
N ASP A 281 20.17 17.29 -24.53
CA ASP A 281 18.71 17.41 -24.68
C ASP A 281 17.99 17.85 -23.39
N GLU A 282 16.91 17.16 -23.03
CA GLU A 282 16.02 17.47 -21.92
C GLU A 282 16.70 17.38 -20.53
N PRO A 283 17.54 16.35 -20.22
CA PRO A 283 18.33 16.34 -18.99
C PRO A 283 19.24 17.55 -18.77
N ASP A 284 19.83 18.11 -19.83
CA ASP A 284 20.68 19.30 -19.74
C ASP A 284 19.85 20.53 -19.33
N LEU A 285 18.70 20.75 -19.97
CA LEU A 285 17.79 21.83 -19.60
C LEU A 285 17.29 21.72 -18.16
N ILE A 286 16.93 20.50 -17.72
CA ILE A 286 16.54 20.24 -16.33
C ILE A 286 17.68 20.58 -15.38
N TRP A 287 18.92 20.19 -15.70
CA TRP A 287 20.09 20.48 -14.88
C TRP A 287 20.33 21.98 -14.71
N ARG A 288 20.37 22.73 -15.83
CA ARG A 288 20.59 24.18 -15.85
C ARG A 288 19.52 24.93 -15.03
N LEU A 289 18.26 24.53 -15.18
CA LEU A 289 17.16 25.06 -14.38
C LEU A 289 17.31 24.74 -12.89
N LEU A 290 17.72 23.53 -12.51
CA LEU A 290 17.93 23.17 -11.10
C LEU A 290 19.04 23.99 -10.45
N VAL A 291 20.16 24.15 -11.16
CA VAL A 291 21.31 24.93 -10.68
C VAL A 291 20.94 26.40 -10.50
N GLY A 292 20.30 27.02 -11.49
CA GLY A 292 20.02 28.46 -11.45
C GLY A 292 18.79 28.85 -10.63
N THR A 293 17.84 27.95 -10.38
CA THR A 293 16.61 28.27 -9.63
C THR A 293 16.55 27.68 -8.22
N GLY A 294 17.38 26.67 -7.91
CA GLY A 294 17.30 25.93 -6.65
C GLY A 294 15.97 25.19 -6.43
N CYS A 295 15.15 25.05 -7.49
CA CYS A 295 13.91 24.30 -7.42
C CYS A 295 14.16 22.82 -7.14
N ARG A 296 13.16 22.12 -6.61
CA ARG A 296 13.23 20.66 -6.48
C ARG A 296 13.16 20.01 -7.86
N LEU A 297 13.76 18.83 -8.03
CA LEU A 297 13.69 18.08 -9.29
C LEU A 297 12.24 17.91 -9.79
N ALA A 298 11.34 17.46 -8.92
CA ALA A 298 9.93 17.31 -9.27
C ALA A 298 9.24 18.65 -9.59
N GLU A 299 9.78 19.77 -9.11
CA GLU A 299 9.25 21.09 -9.42
C GLU A 299 9.66 21.55 -10.83
N VAL A 300 10.85 21.19 -11.30
CA VAL A 300 11.35 21.52 -12.65
C VAL A 300 10.76 20.57 -13.70
N VAL A 301 10.76 19.27 -13.43
CA VAL A 301 10.24 18.25 -14.37
C VAL A 301 8.73 18.41 -14.62
N GLY A 302 8.00 18.94 -13.64
CA GLY A 302 6.56 19.17 -13.74
C GLY A 302 6.17 20.58 -14.21
N LEU A 303 7.08 21.37 -14.79
CA LEU A 303 6.75 22.69 -15.32
C LEU A 303 5.95 22.58 -16.62
N ARG A 304 4.92 23.42 -16.74
CA ARG A 304 4.19 23.65 -17.97
C ARG A 304 4.72 24.90 -18.66
N VAL A 305 4.46 25.02 -19.96
CA VAL A 305 4.82 26.23 -20.72
C VAL A 305 4.17 27.48 -20.11
N GLU A 306 2.94 27.35 -19.60
CA GLU A 306 2.23 28.44 -18.91
C GLU A 306 2.86 28.84 -17.56
N ASP A 307 3.74 28.01 -17.00
CA ASP A 307 4.44 28.32 -15.75
C ASP A 307 5.69 29.17 -15.98
N ILE A 308 6.16 29.29 -17.23
CA ILE A 308 7.38 30.00 -17.59
C ILE A 308 7.00 31.35 -18.21
N VAL A 309 7.34 32.45 -17.53
CA VAL A 309 7.07 33.81 -18.01
C VAL A 309 8.37 34.46 -18.44
N LEU A 310 8.56 34.58 -19.76
CA LEU A 310 9.77 35.14 -20.37
C LEU A 310 9.65 36.61 -20.79
N ALA A 311 8.42 37.12 -20.94
CA ALA A 311 8.15 38.46 -21.48
C ALA A 311 8.01 39.55 -20.39
N ASP A 312 8.36 39.23 -19.15
CA ASP A 312 8.32 40.16 -18.03
C ASP A 312 9.68 40.87 -17.88
N ASP A 313 9.72 42.03 -17.23
CA ASP A 313 10.96 42.77 -16.93
C ASP A 313 11.91 41.92 -16.06
N LEU A 314 11.33 41.05 -15.22
CA LEU A 314 12.05 40.02 -14.49
C LEU A 314 11.46 38.65 -14.82
N PRO A 315 11.96 37.94 -15.85
CA PRO A 315 11.49 36.61 -16.21
C PRO A 315 11.47 35.66 -15.01
N PHE A 316 10.46 34.79 -14.93
CA PHE A 316 10.28 33.92 -13.77
C PHE A 316 9.56 32.61 -14.09
N VAL A 317 9.70 31.66 -13.18
CA VAL A 317 8.93 30.41 -13.14
C VAL A 317 7.92 30.47 -12.00
N ARG A 318 6.68 30.08 -12.29
CA ARG A 318 5.63 29.82 -11.29
C ARG A 318 5.74 28.39 -10.80
N VAL A 319 6.12 28.21 -9.54
CA VAL A 319 5.97 26.93 -8.85
C VAL A 319 4.56 26.88 -8.29
N ALA A 320 3.62 26.28 -9.01
CA ALA A 320 2.21 26.21 -8.64
C ALA A 320 1.67 24.76 -8.59
N TRP A 321 0.47 24.61 -8.02
CA TRP A 321 -0.27 23.35 -8.02
C TRP A 321 -1.02 23.21 -9.34
N HIS A 322 -1.03 22.01 -9.90
CA HIS A 322 -1.86 21.66 -11.07
C HIS A 322 -2.52 20.30 -10.85
N GLU A 323 -3.56 19.98 -11.62
CA GLU A 323 -4.29 18.71 -11.51
C GLU A 323 -3.38 17.47 -11.65
N GLU A 324 -2.33 17.58 -12.47
CA GLU A 324 -1.34 16.52 -12.70
C GLU A 324 -0.11 16.61 -11.76
N ARG A 325 -0.06 17.64 -10.91
CA ARG A 325 1.08 17.95 -10.03
C ARG A 325 0.60 18.42 -8.66
N ARG A 326 0.57 17.48 -7.71
CA ARG A 326 0.33 17.80 -6.29
C ARG A 326 1.55 18.50 -5.67
N LEU A 327 1.39 19.76 -5.26
CA LEU A 327 2.31 20.41 -4.33
C LEU A 327 2.05 19.95 -2.90
N LYS A 328 3.13 19.84 -2.12
CA LYS A 328 3.10 19.29 -0.76
C LYS A 328 2.40 20.20 0.26
N THR A 329 2.46 21.52 0.07
CA THR A 329 1.84 22.54 0.93
C THR A 329 1.55 23.81 0.14
N SER A 330 0.56 24.61 0.56
CA SER A 330 0.29 25.94 -0.01
C SER A 330 1.50 26.87 0.05
N ALA A 331 2.32 26.75 1.10
CA ALA A 331 3.58 27.49 1.25
C ALA A 331 4.66 27.14 0.20
N SER A 332 4.47 26.11 -0.63
CA SER A 332 5.38 25.80 -1.74
C SER A 332 5.08 26.60 -3.01
N ILE A 333 3.94 27.31 -3.05
CA ILE A 333 3.54 28.16 -4.16
C ILE A 333 4.39 29.43 -4.14
N ARG A 334 5.20 29.65 -5.18
CA ARG A 334 6.10 30.80 -5.27
C ARG A 334 6.46 31.13 -6.71
N VAL A 335 6.93 32.36 -6.92
CA VAL A 335 7.63 32.77 -8.14
C VAL A 335 9.13 32.66 -7.92
N VAL A 336 9.85 32.16 -8.91
CA VAL A 336 11.32 32.04 -8.87
C VAL A 336 11.89 32.78 -10.08
N PRO A 337 12.67 33.85 -9.87
CA PRO A 337 13.29 34.58 -10.97
C PRO A 337 14.21 33.68 -11.79
N LEU A 338 14.19 33.88 -13.10
CA LEU A 338 15.09 33.26 -14.07
C LEU A 338 16.21 34.25 -14.39
N VAL A 339 17.44 33.87 -14.05
CA VAL A 339 18.63 34.69 -14.27
C VAL A 339 19.74 33.86 -14.91
N GLY A 340 20.57 34.52 -15.73
CA GLY A 340 21.70 33.89 -16.41
C GLY A 340 21.31 32.61 -17.17
N ASP A 341 22.07 31.55 -16.94
CA ASP A 341 21.93 30.26 -17.64
C ASP A 341 20.54 29.62 -17.49
N ALA A 342 19.85 29.84 -16.37
CA ALA A 342 18.49 29.31 -16.18
C ALA A 342 17.47 29.98 -17.10
N LEU A 343 17.65 31.26 -17.45
CA LEU A 343 16.78 31.97 -18.38
C LEU A 343 16.97 31.44 -19.81
N GLU A 344 18.21 31.19 -20.21
CA GLU A 344 18.53 30.57 -21.50
C GLU A 344 17.91 29.18 -21.59
N ALA A 345 18.13 28.33 -20.57
CA ALA A 345 17.54 27.00 -20.50
C ALA A 345 16.01 27.01 -20.54
N ALA A 346 15.36 27.96 -19.85
CA ALA A 346 13.90 28.12 -19.91
C ALA A 346 13.43 28.51 -21.30
N THR A 347 14.16 29.40 -21.97
CA THR A 347 13.86 29.84 -23.35
C THR A 347 13.97 28.69 -24.33
N ASP A 348 15.04 27.89 -24.23
CA ASP A 348 15.24 26.72 -25.07
C ASP A 348 14.17 25.65 -24.81
N ALA A 349 13.82 25.42 -23.54
CA ALA A 349 12.77 24.47 -23.16
C ALA A 349 11.41 24.82 -23.78
N VAL A 350 11.04 26.10 -23.82
CA VAL A 350 9.78 26.58 -24.44
C VAL A 350 9.79 26.40 -25.97
N ARG A 351 10.98 26.44 -26.60
CA ARG A 351 11.15 26.27 -28.05
C ARG A 351 11.18 24.82 -28.50
N LEU A 352 11.40 23.87 -27.59
CA LEU A 352 11.43 22.45 -27.94
C LEU A 352 10.08 22.00 -28.53
N PRO A 353 10.10 21.22 -29.63
CA PRO A 353 8.89 20.69 -30.21
C PRO A 353 8.17 19.82 -29.18
N ARG A 354 6.86 20.07 -29.01
CA ARG A 354 6.02 19.31 -28.08
C ARG A 354 6.05 17.83 -28.47
N LYS A 355 6.83 17.02 -27.76
CA LYS A 355 6.71 15.56 -27.84
C LYS A 355 5.33 15.19 -27.29
N VAL A 356 4.38 14.94 -28.19
CA VAL A 356 3.07 14.39 -27.84
C VAL A 356 3.29 12.99 -27.27
N ARG A 357 3.48 12.88 -25.96
CA ARG A 357 3.51 11.59 -25.28
C ARG A 357 2.39 11.54 -24.24
N TRP A 358 1.21 11.23 -24.79
CA TRP A 358 0.01 10.60 -24.25
C TRP A 358 -0.15 10.45 -22.73
N SER A 359 -1.25 11.01 -22.22
CA SER A 359 -2.13 10.33 -21.28
C SER A 359 -3.53 10.21 -21.90
N LEU A 360 -3.85 9.02 -22.42
CA LEU A 360 -5.22 8.57 -22.65
C LEU A 360 -5.82 8.26 -21.28
N SER A 361 -6.52 9.24 -20.70
CA SER A 361 -7.53 9.19 -19.61
C SER A 361 -7.58 10.62 -19.05
N VAL A 362 -8.46 11.53 -19.46
CA VAL A 362 -9.91 11.51 -19.26
C VAL A 362 -10.55 12.36 -20.37
N MET A 363 -11.32 11.73 -21.27
CA MET A 363 -12.34 12.43 -22.04
C MET A 363 -13.61 12.50 -21.20
N ARG A 364 -14.33 13.64 -21.31
CA ARG A 364 -15.55 14.11 -20.61
C ARG A 364 -15.21 14.99 -19.40
N ALA A 365 -15.56 16.27 -19.32
CA ALA A 365 -16.49 17.08 -20.09
C ALA A 365 -15.99 18.54 -20.14
N HIS A 366 -15.93 19.11 -21.35
CA HIS A 366 -15.94 20.55 -21.56
C HIS A 366 -17.16 20.85 -22.42
N ALA A 367 -18.26 21.18 -21.76
CA ALA A 367 -19.37 21.90 -22.37
C ALA A 367 -19.99 22.77 -21.27
N ALA A 368 -20.05 24.08 -21.56
CA ALA A 368 -20.73 25.14 -20.82
C ALA A 368 -20.02 25.72 -19.58
N TRP A 369 -19.12 26.68 -19.82
CA TRP A 369 -19.20 27.95 -19.11
C TRP A 369 -18.59 29.08 -19.96
N MET A 370 -19.43 29.74 -20.77
CA MET A 370 -19.13 31.07 -21.32
C MET A 370 -19.67 32.10 -20.31
N PRO A 371 -18.85 33.07 -19.85
CA PRO A 371 -19.38 34.20 -19.09
C PRO A 371 -20.12 35.17 -20.05
N PRO A 372 -21.28 35.73 -19.65
CA PRO A 372 -21.97 36.68 -20.50
C PRO A 372 -21.21 38.01 -20.56
N HIS A 373 -20.96 38.45 -21.79
CA HIS A 373 -20.59 39.82 -22.11
C HIS A 373 -21.63 40.79 -21.51
N ARG A 374 -21.21 41.72 -20.66
CA ARG A 374 -21.95 42.95 -20.41
C ARG A 374 -21.54 43.98 -21.46
N THR A 375 -22.44 44.24 -22.39
CA THR A 375 -22.51 45.51 -23.11
C THR A 375 -23.34 46.51 -22.32
N SER A 376 -22.94 47.78 -22.45
CA SER A 376 -23.47 49.03 -21.85
C SER A 376 -23.33 49.21 -20.35
#